data_AF-A0A7C0W3Y3-F1
#
_entry.id   AF-A0A7C0W3Y3-F1
#
_cell.length_a   1.000
_cell.length_b   1.000
_cell.length_c   1.000
_cell.angle_alpha   90.00
_cell.angle_beta   90.00
_cell.angle_gamma   90.00
#
_symmetry.space_group_name_H-M   'P 1'
#
loop_
_entity.id
_entity.type
_entity.pdbx_description
1 polymer ?
#
loop_
_entity_poly.entity_id
_entity_poly.type
_entity_poly.pdbx_seq_one_letter_code
_entity_poly.pdbx_strand_id
1 'polypeptide(L)'
;MKRGTLAVVLSVLVLAAVLAVVLVFGVVPFPEYPSLAEQPDPSIPGTVAFIRGDDPPCLEVVPAGGGVSRELRCGRDIGGKGLAWTSDGLIVTFDFSAYPPQYALIDPASAQVVERIDAGQGGPEPLFAESGTSRRADGTVLIADRSADGATLMIREPNKEPRLLLEVNGPRNYRFNTVTWSPDGNWVMVIDSESHLLIVHALGDPQPRILADGLQPWMSAAWYIPGFDGFEVPGR
;
A
#
# COMPACT_ATOMS: atom_id res chain seq x y z
N MET A 1 -37.29 49.46 -7.00
CA MET A 1 -36.39 48.48 -7.63
C MET A 1 -37.09 47.86 -8.82
N LYS A 2 -36.44 47.81 -10.00
CA LYS A 2 -36.99 47.11 -11.16
C LYS A 2 -37.05 45.62 -10.81
N ARG A 3 -38.13 44.91 -11.18
CA ARG A 3 -38.29 43.47 -10.92
C ARG A 3 -37.05 42.65 -11.34
N GLY A 4 -36.34 43.08 -12.38
CA GLY A 4 -35.07 42.49 -12.81
C GLY A 4 -33.92 42.58 -11.78
N THR A 5 -33.81 43.68 -11.02
CA THR A 5 -32.76 43.83 -10.00
C THR A 5 -33.00 42.90 -8.80
N LEU A 6 -34.26 42.71 -8.42
CA LEU A 6 -34.64 41.79 -7.34
C LEU A 6 -34.34 40.33 -7.72
N ALA A 7 -34.66 39.93 -8.96
CA ALA A 7 -34.40 38.59 -9.46
C ALA A 7 -32.89 38.25 -9.46
N VAL A 8 -32.05 39.17 -9.94
CA VAL A 8 -30.59 38.98 -9.95
C VAL A 8 -30.04 38.81 -8.53
N VAL A 9 -30.47 39.63 -7.57
CA VAL A 9 -30.02 39.54 -6.17
C VAL A 9 -30.40 38.19 -5.56
N LEU A 10 -31.63 37.71 -5.79
CA LEU A 10 -32.09 36.40 -5.35
C LEU A 10 -31.28 35.25 -5.97
N SER A 11 -31.00 35.31 -7.28
CA SER A 11 -30.18 34.29 -7.94
C SER A 11 -28.75 34.24 -7.40
N VAL A 12 -28.14 35.40 -7.14
CA VAL A 12 -26.80 35.48 -6.55
C VAL A 12 -26.79 34.92 -5.13
N LEU A 13 -27.82 35.21 -4.32
CA LEU A 13 -27.95 34.67 -2.96
C LEU A 13 -28.11 33.15 -2.96
N VAL A 14 -28.93 32.59 -3.85
CA VAL A 14 -29.08 31.14 -4.01
C VAL A 14 -27.76 30.50 -4.45
N LEU A 15 -27.07 31.09 -5.43
CA LEU A 15 -25.77 30.59 -5.88
C LEU A 15 -24.75 30.60 -4.74
N ALA A 16 -24.66 31.69 -3.99
CA ALA A 16 -23.75 31.82 -2.84
C ALA A 16 -24.09 30.79 -1.74
N ALA A 17 -25.38 30.58 -1.45
CA ALA A 17 -25.82 29.58 -0.48
C ALA A 17 -25.49 28.15 -0.93
N VAL A 18 -25.73 27.81 -2.19
CA VAL A 18 -25.36 26.50 -2.76
C VAL A 18 -23.84 26.30 -2.72
N LEU A 19 -23.07 27.30 -3.11
CA LEU A 19 -21.61 27.23 -3.07
C LEU A 19 -21.10 27.04 -1.64
N ALA A 20 -21.67 27.76 -0.67
CA ALA A 20 -21.34 27.60 0.75
C ALA A 20 -21.67 26.20 1.26
N VAL A 21 -22.83 25.64 0.90
CA VAL A 21 -23.19 24.26 1.26
C VAL A 21 -22.23 23.26 0.63
N VAL A 22 -21.85 23.43 -0.63
CA VAL A 22 -20.87 22.55 -1.30
C VAL A 22 -19.47 22.69 -0.68
N LEU A 23 -19.06 23.88 -0.27
CA LEU A 23 -17.76 24.07 0.39
C LEU A 23 -17.74 23.53 1.82
N VAL A 24 -18.86 23.61 2.55
CA VAL A 24 -18.96 23.14 3.94
C VAL A 24 -19.24 21.64 4.04
N PHE A 25 -20.06 21.08 3.14
CA PHE A 25 -20.51 19.69 3.20
C PHE A 25 -20.04 18.83 2.02
N GLY A 26 -19.50 19.44 0.96
CA GLY A 26 -19.11 18.73 -0.26
C GLY A 26 -17.65 18.28 -0.29
N VAL A 27 -16.81 18.75 0.63
CA VAL A 27 -15.40 18.34 0.71
C VAL A 27 -15.20 17.52 1.98
N VAL A 28 -15.41 16.21 1.87
CA VAL A 28 -14.94 15.27 2.88
C VAL A 28 -13.40 15.26 2.77
N PRO A 29 -12.64 15.62 3.82
CA PRO A 29 -11.19 15.58 3.74
C PRO A 29 -10.71 14.13 3.62
N PHE A 30 -9.54 13.95 3.00
CA PHE A 30 -8.88 12.66 3.06
C PHE A 30 -8.44 12.34 4.49
N PRO A 31 -8.34 11.06 4.84
CA PRO A 31 -7.87 10.64 6.15
C PRO A 31 -6.43 11.10 6.39
N GLU A 32 -6.16 11.60 7.59
CA GLU A 32 -4.82 11.93 8.05
C GLU A 32 -4.33 10.85 9.03
N TYR A 33 -3.06 10.49 8.91
CA TYR A 33 -2.44 9.45 9.73
C TYR A 33 -1.12 9.96 10.32
N PRO A 34 -0.74 9.53 11.53
CA PRO A 34 0.60 9.81 12.07
C PRO A 34 1.70 9.17 11.20
N SER A 35 2.84 9.85 11.10
CA SER A 35 4.01 9.36 10.37
C SER A 35 4.93 8.52 11.26
N LEU A 36 5.29 7.32 10.81
CA LEU A 36 6.33 6.49 11.42
C LEU A 36 7.75 7.03 11.15
N ALA A 37 7.94 7.88 10.14
CA ALA A 37 9.22 8.58 9.95
C ALA A 37 9.47 9.61 11.06
N GLU A 38 8.41 10.29 11.51
CA GLU A 38 8.48 11.28 12.59
C GLU A 38 8.38 10.66 13.98
N GLN A 39 7.56 9.61 14.12
CA GLN A 39 7.35 8.87 15.37
C GLN A 39 7.61 7.38 15.16
N PRO A 40 8.89 6.95 15.08
CA PRO A 40 9.22 5.55 14.89
C PRO A 40 8.73 4.67 16.05
N ASP A 41 8.30 3.47 15.72
CA ASP A 41 7.83 2.44 16.65
C ASP A 41 8.68 1.16 16.49
N PRO A 42 9.69 0.95 17.34
CA PRO A 42 10.58 -0.21 17.25
C PRO A 42 9.88 -1.53 17.57
N SER A 43 8.62 -1.52 18.02
CA SER A 43 7.85 -2.74 18.25
C SER A 43 7.33 -3.38 16.94
N ILE A 44 7.32 -2.64 15.83
CA ILE A 44 6.95 -3.15 14.52
C ILE A 44 8.18 -3.83 13.89
N PRO A 45 8.19 -5.16 13.72
CA PRO A 45 9.37 -5.89 13.32
C PRO A 45 9.63 -5.83 11.81
N GLY A 46 10.90 -5.95 11.44
CA GLY A 46 11.31 -6.24 10.07
C GLY A 46 11.57 -5.01 9.20
N THR A 47 11.60 -5.27 7.89
CA THR A 47 11.97 -4.29 6.87
C THR A 47 10.95 -4.36 5.74
N VAL A 48 10.55 -3.21 5.22
CA VAL A 48 9.67 -3.11 4.07
C VAL A 48 10.47 -2.60 2.87
N ALA A 49 10.38 -3.32 1.76
CA ALA A 49 10.80 -2.84 0.46
C ALA A 49 9.58 -2.29 -0.28
N PHE A 50 9.74 -1.20 -1.02
CA PHE A 50 8.67 -0.62 -1.84
C PHE A 50 9.24 0.10 -3.05
N ILE A 51 8.39 0.31 -4.07
CA ILE A 51 8.75 1.06 -5.27
C ILE A 51 8.11 2.45 -5.22
N ARG A 52 8.92 3.50 -5.31
CA ARG A 52 8.46 4.90 -5.41
C ARG A 52 8.10 5.23 -6.86
N GLY A 53 7.09 6.08 -7.02
CA GLY A 53 6.49 6.50 -8.29
C GLY A 53 7.32 7.38 -9.22
N ASP A 54 8.63 7.46 -9.05
CA ASP A 54 9.52 8.33 -9.82
C ASP A 54 9.64 7.90 -11.31
N ASP A 55 10.22 8.76 -12.15
CA ASP A 55 10.64 8.41 -13.52
C ASP A 55 12.15 8.62 -13.69
N PRO A 56 12.97 7.55 -13.66
CA PRO A 56 12.57 6.14 -13.52
C PRO A 56 12.15 5.78 -12.09
N PRO A 57 11.34 4.72 -11.91
CA PRO A 57 10.94 4.24 -10.59
C PRO A 57 12.14 3.78 -9.75
N CYS A 58 12.02 3.93 -8.43
CA CYS A 58 13.09 3.66 -7.47
C CYS A 58 12.66 2.62 -6.44
N LEU A 59 13.49 1.59 -6.24
CA LEU A 59 13.37 0.62 -5.16
C LEU A 59 13.98 1.20 -3.89
N GLU A 60 13.20 1.15 -2.83
CA GLU A 60 13.59 1.60 -1.49
C GLU A 60 13.39 0.52 -0.44
N VAL A 61 14.09 0.69 0.67
CA VAL A 61 13.86 -0.07 1.90
C VAL A 61 13.73 0.86 3.09
N VAL A 62 12.88 0.49 4.04
CA VAL A 62 12.69 1.20 5.31
C VAL A 62 12.44 0.18 6.43
N PRO A 63 12.94 0.40 7.66
CA PRO A 63 12.50 -0.41 8.80
C PRO A 63 10.97 -0.32 8.93
N ALA A 64 10.29 -1.43 9.18
CA ALA A 64 8.82 -1.44 9.28
C ALA A 64 8.30 -0.57 10.44
N GLY A 65 9.11 -0.39 11.48
CA GLY A 65 8.90 0.55 12.58
C GLY A 65 9.07 2.02 12.21
N GLY A 66 9.44 2.35 10.98
CA GLY A 66 9.67 3.72 10.54
C GLY A 66 11.12 4.17 10.60
N GLY A 67 11.31 5.44 10.27
CA GLY A 67 12.61 6.08 10.06
C GLY A 67 12.77 6.58 8.63
N VAL A 68 14.01 6.88 8.25
CA VAL A 68 14.35 7.38 6.91
C VAL A 68 14.47 6.20 5.95
N SER A 69 13.72 6.24 4.84
CA SER A 69 13.87 5.27 3.77
C SER A 69 15.22 5.41 3.08
N ARG A 70 15.76 4.29 2.60
CA ARG A 70 17.00 4.25 1.85
C ARG A 70 16.73 3.75 0.44
N GLU A 71 17.08 4.58 -0.52
CA GLU A 71 17.11 4.21 -1.93
C GLU A 71 18.18 3.14 -2.18
N LEU A 72 17.78 2.06 -2.83
CA LEU A 72 18.68 1.01 -3.28
C LEU A 72 19.07 1.24 -4.74
N ARG A 73 18.08 1.41 -5.61
CA ARG A 73 18.28 1.42 -7.05
C ARG A 73 17.11 2.04 -7.77
N CYS A 74 17.37 2.91 -8.73
CA CYS A 74 16.38 3.37 -9.71
C CYS A 74 16.69 2.80 -11.08
N GLY A 75 15.66 2.43 -11.82
CA GLY A 75 15.83 1.84 -13.14
C GLY A 75 14.51 1.47 -13.79
N ARG A 76 14.50 1.40 -15.12
CA ARG A 76 13.31 0.93 -15.86
C ARG A 76 13.04 -0.55 -15.67
N ASP A 77 14.06 -1.31 -15.22
CA ASP A 77 13.96 -2.70 -14.77
C ASP A 77 13.30 -2.84 -13.38
N ILE A 78 13.07 -1.72 -12.68
CA ILE A 78 12.48 -1.66 -11.34
C ILE A 78 11.05 -1.13 -11.45
N GLY A 79 10.11 -1.91 -11.96
CA GLY A 79 8.75 -1.42 -12.16
C GLY A 79 7.69 -2.49 -12.19
N GLY A 80 6.43 -2.05 -12.14
CA GLY A 80 5.27 -2.91 -12.25
C GLY A 80 4.91 -3.62 -10.94
N LYS A 81 4.22 -4.75 -11.11
CA LYS A 81 3.86 -5.64 -10.02
C LYS A 81 4.98 -6.66 -9.85
N GLY A 82 5.46 -6.90 -8.64
CA GLY A 82 6.36 -8.04 -8.41
C GLY A 82 7.51 -7.66 -7.52
N LEU A 83 7.16 -7.38 -6.26
CA LEU A 83 8.13 -7.20 -5.20
C LEU A 83 7.90 -8.28 -4.16
N ALA A 84 8.95 -9.00 -3.80
CA ALA A 84 8.92 -9.99 -2.73
C ALA A 84 10.28 -10.03 -2.02
N TRP A 85 10.34 -10.79 -0.95
CA TRP A 85 11.58 -11.12 -0.25
C TRP A 85 11.79 -12.62 -0.28
N THR A 86 13.01 -13.07 -0.49
CA THR A 86 13.40 -14.45 -0.22
C THR A 86 13.56 -14.68 1.30
N SER A 87 13.56 -15.93 1.74
CA SER A 87 13.76 -16.27 3.16
C SER A 87 15.13 -15.85 3.70
N ASP A 88 16.16 -15.84 2.84
CA ASP A 88 17.51 -15.37 3.14
C ASP A 88 17.68 -13.84 3.02
N GLY A 89 16.61 -13.08 2.77
CA GLY A 89 16.61 -11.63 2.87
C GLY A 89 17.07 -10.89 1.62
N LEU A 90 16.98 -11.52 0.44
CA LEU A 90 17.15 -10.83 -0.84
C LEU A 90 15.80 -10.28 -1.31
N ILE A 91 15.83 -9.12 -1.97
CA ILE A 91 14.64 -8.54 -2.61
C ILE A 91 14.52 -9.13 -3.99
N VAL A 92 13.33 -9.61 -4.34
CA VAL A 92 13.00 -10.11 -5.67
C VAL A 92 12.19 -9.05 -6.41
N THR A 93 12.70 -8.58 -7.55
CA THR A 93 11.96 -7.76 -8.50
C THR A 93 11.67 -8.53 -9.77
N PHE A 94 10.54 -8.22 -10.42
CA PHE A 94 10.18 -8.83 -11.71
C PHE A 94 10.37 -7.84 -12.87
N ASP A 95 11.27 -8.15 -13.79
CA ASP A 95 11.55 -7.34 -14.97
C ASP A 95 10.74 -7.85 -16.18
N PHE A 96 9.57 -7.23 -16.41
CA PHE A 96 8.73 -7.50 -17.58
C PHE A 96 9.33 -7.02 -18.90
N SER A 97 10.35 -6.15 -18.85
CA SER A 97 10.96 -5.58 -20.05
C SER A 97 12.02 -6.49 -20.67
N ALA A 98 12.56 -7.43 -19.87
CA ALA A 98 13.45 -8.46 -20.33
C ALA A 98 12.73 -9.50 -21.21
N TYR A 99 13.45 -10.10 -22.17
CA TYR A 99 12.94 -11.19 -22.99
C TYR A 99 13.93 -12.38 -22.99
N PRO A 100 13.59 -13.51 -22.34
CA PRO A 100 12.37 -13.74 -21.54
C PRO A 100 12.31 -12.84 -20.29
N PRO A 101 11.13 -12.66 -19.65
CA PRO A 101 11.03 -11.98 -18.37
C PRO A 101 11.94 -12.62 -17.32
N GLN A 102 12.47 -11.80 -16.41
CA GLN A 102 13.46 -12.25 -15.42
C GLN A 102 13.10 -11.80 -14.00
N TYR A 103 13.42 -12.63 -13.03
CA TYR A 103 13.59 -12.19 -11.65
C TYR A 103 14.98 -11.60 -11.48
N ALA A 104 15.09 -10.47 -10.80
CA ALA A 104 16.35 -9.98 -10.29
C ALA A 104 16.34 -10.08 -8.77
N LEU A 105 17.36 -10.73 -8.22
CA LEU A 105 17.58 -10.83 -6.78
C LEU A 105 18.57 -9.73 -6.39
N ILE A 106 18.16 -8.90 -5.45
CA ILE A 106 18.90 -7.72 -5.03
C ILE A 106 19.27 -7.88 -3.56
N ASP A 107 20.56 -7.75 -3.27
CA ASP A 107 21.03 -7.68 -1.89
C ASP A 107 20.73 -6.28 -1.34
N PRO A 108 19.87 -6.14 -0.31
CA PRO A 108 19.54 -4.84 0.25
C PRO A 108 20.76 -4.14 0.87
N ALA A 109 21.78 -4.86 1.33
CA ALA A 109 22.95 -4.27 1.97
C ALA A 109 23.85 -3.56 0.96
N SER A 110 24.17 -4.22 -0.16
CA SER A 110 25.03 -3.66 -1.21
C SER A 110 24.27 -2.92 -2.32
N ALA A 111 22.94 -3.07 -2.37
CA ALA A 111 22.07 -2.60 -3.45
C ALA A 111 22.44 -3.18 -4.84
N GLN A 112 23.18 -4.29 -4.87
CA GLN A 112 23.58 -4.95 -6.10
C GLN A 112 22.60 -6.06 -6.48
N VAL A 113 22.40 -6.22 -7.79
CA VAL A 113 21.74 -7.43 -8.33
C VAL A 113 22.74 -8.58 -8.19
N VAL A 114 22.44 -9.53 -7.31
CA VAL A 114 23.31 -10.70 -7.06
C VAL A 114 23.06 -11.82 -8.06
N GLU A 115 21.83 -11.92 -8.56
CA GLU A 115 21.42 -13.00 -9.46
C GLU A 115 20.28 -12.54 -10.37
N ARG A 116 20.26 -13.04 -11.60
CA ARG A 116 19.12 -12.93 -12.51
C ARG A 116 18.69 -14.31 -12.94
N ILE A 117 17.40 -14.59 -12.83
CA ILE A 117 16.82 -15.89 -13.11
C ILE A 117 15.74 -15.69 -14.17
N ASP A 118 15.83 -16.43 -15.27
CA ASP A 118 14.78 -16.43 -16.28
C ASP A 118 13.48 -16.95 -15.66
N ALA A 119 12.43 -16.13 -15.66
CA ALA A 119 11.12 -16.54 -15.17
C ALA A 119 10.41 -17.49 -16.15
N GLY A 120 10.96 -17.65 -17.36
CA GLY A 120 10.32 -18.36 -18.45
C GLY A 120 9.05 -17.65 -18.93
N GLN A 121 8.36 -18.27 -19.90
CA GLN A 121 7.04 -17.82 -20.35
C GLN A 121 5.99 -18.39 -19.40
N GLY A 122 5.73 -17.71 -18.28
CA GLY A 122 4.69 -18.10 -17.31
C GLY A 122 5.19 -18.66 -15.98
N GLY A 123 6.43 -18.37 -15.56
CA GLY A 123 6.84 -18.59 -14.17
C GLY A 123 5.90 -17.89 -13.19
N PRO A 124 5.75 -18.40 -11.96
CA PRO A 124 4.86 -17.80 -10.98
C PRO A 124 5.35 -16.39 -10.71
N GLU A 125 4.63 -15.38 -11.21
CA GLU A 125 4.89 -14.02 -10.81
C GLU A 125 4.96 -13.97 -9.26
N PRO A 126 5.86 -13.18 -8.66
CA PRO A 126 6.07 -13.20 -7.21
C PRO A 126 4.73 -13.07 -6.49
N LEU A 127 4.49 -13.87 -5.44
CA LEU A 127 3.21 -13.96 -4.72
C LEU A 127 2.63 -12.55 -4.48
N PHE A 128 1.71 -12.12 -5.34
CA PHE A 128 1.07 -10.83 -5.14
C PHE A 128 0.03 -11.00 -4.06
N ALA A 129 -0.05 -10.02 -3.17
CA ALA A 129 -1.34 -9.74 -2.58
C ALA A 129 -2.30 -9.43 -3.72
N GLU A 130 -3.35 -10.24 -3.86
CA GLU A 130 -4.47 -9.89 -4.71
C GLU A 130 -4.96 -8.50 -4.28
N SER A 131 -5.32 -7.65 -5.24
CA SER A 131 -5.85 -6.32 -4.91
C SER A 131 -7.05 -6.49 -3.97
N GLY A 132 -6.96 -5.86 -2.80
CA GLY A 132 -7.99 -5.92 -1.79
C GLY A 132 -8.11 -7.21 -0.97
N THR A 133 -7.32 -8.28 -1.23
CA THR A 133 -7.29 -9.44 -0.33
C THR A 133 -5.91 -10.03 -0.11
N SER A 134 -5.67 -10.55 1.10
CA SER A 134 -4.45 -11.29 1.42
C SER A 134 -4.74 -12.42 2.39
N ARG A 135 -4.20 -13.61 2.10
CA ARG A 135 -4.48 -14.85 2.83
C ARG A 135 -3.22 -15.36 3.52
N ARG A 136 -3.35 -15.78 4.78
CA ARG A 136 -2.30 -16.50 5.52
C ARG A 136 -2.38 -18.02 5.31
N ALA A 137 -1.31 -18.71 5.68
CA ALA A 137 -1.26 -20.17 5.71
C ALA A 137 -2.34 -20.81 6.60
N ASP A 138 -2.74 -20.15 7.68
CA ASP A 138 -3.83 -20.61 8.56
C ASP A 138 -5.24 -20.45 7.95
N GLY A 139 -5.34 -19.87 6.74
CA GLY A 139 -6.58 -19.64 6.02
C GLY A 139 -7.27 -18.30 6.34
N THR A 140 -6.74 -17.51 7.27
CA THR A 140 -7.25 -16.16 7.60
C THR A 140 -7.05 -15.21 6.43
N VAL A 141 -8.06 -14.41 6.12
CA VAL A 141 -8.10 -13.51 4.96
C VAL A 141 -8.32 -12.06 5.40
N LEU A 142 -7.54 -11.13 4.84
CA LEU A 142 -7.83 -9.70 4.81
C LEU A 142 -8.76 -9.39 3.66
N ILE A 143 -9.74 -8.52 3.90
CA ILE A 143 -10.69 -8.05 2.90
C ILE A 143 -10.76 -6.53 3.01
N ALA A 144 -10.25 -5.83 2.01
CA ALA A 144 -10.47 -4.41 1.85
C ALA A 144 -11.72 -4.20 0.99
N ASP A 145 -12.62 -3.36 1.47
CA ASP A 145 -13.85 -2.99 0.77
C ASP A 145 -14.01 -1.47 0.74
N ARG A 146 -14.83 -1.00 -0.20
CA ARG A 146 -15.24 0.40 -0.25
C ARG A 146 -16.52 0.56 0.56
N SER A 147 -16.60 1.58 1.39
CA SER A 147 -17.85 2.01 2.00
C SER A 147 -18.39 3.23 1.25
N ALA A 148 -19.66 3.58 1.51
CA ALA A 148 -20.27 4.77 0.93
C ALA A 148 -19.52 6.06 1.30
N ASP A 149 -18.86 6.03 2.45
CA ASP A 149 -18.23 7.18 3.11
C ASP A 149 -16.72 6.95 3.35
N GLY A 150 -16.09 6.02 2.63
CA GLY A 150 -14.64 5.77 2.71
C GLY A 150 -14.23 4.32 2.45
N ALA A 151 -13.42 3.75 3.34
CA ALA A 151 -12.83 2.42 3.17
C ALA A 151 -12.91 1.57 4.44
N THR A 152 -13.08 0.27 4.27
CA THR A 152 -13.04 -0.70 5.38
C THR A 152 -12.02 -1.78 5.12
N LEU A 153 -11.43 -2.27 6.20
CA LEU A 153 -10.55 -3.42 6.23
C LEU A 153 -11.11 -4.41 7.24
N MET A 154 -11.35 -5.62 6.79
CA MET A 154 -11.90 -6.70 7.59
C MET A 154 -10.95 -7.88 7.67
N ILE A 155 -11.04 -8.64 8.75
CA ILE A 155 -10.35 -9.92 8.93
C ILE A 155 -11.41 -11.01 8.98
N ARG A 156 -11.25 -12.03 8.14
CA ARG A 156 -12.07 -13.24 8.12
C ARG A 156 -11.22 -14.45 8.44
N GLU A 157 -11.39 -14.99 9.64
CA GLU A 157 -10.80 -16.27 10.04
C GLU A 157 -11.64 -17.44 9.48
N PRO A 158 -11.04 -18.65 9.32
CA PRO A 158 -11.79 -19.81 8.86
C PRO A 158 -13.01 -20.09 9.75
N ASN A 159 -14.17 -20.30 9.13
CA ASN A 159 -15.44 -20.64 9.79
C ASN A 159 -15.95 -19.59 10.80
N LYS A 160 -15.50 -18.34 10.71
CA LYS A 160 -16.02 -17.23 11.51
C LYS A 160 -16.55 -16.12 10.61
N GLU A 161 -17.48 -15.34 11.13
CA GLU A 161 -17.93 -14.12 10.49
C GLU A 161 -16.77 -13.12 10.37
N PRO A 162 -16.68 -12.34 9.28
CA PRO A 162 -15.71 -11.26 9.16
C PRO A 162 -15.86 -10.28 10.32
N ARG A 163 -14.74 -9.87 10.90
CA ARG A 163 -14.68 -8.75 11.86
C ARG A 163 -14.08 -7.52 11.22
N LEU A 164 -14.62 -6.35 11.55
CA LEU A 164 -14.01 -5.08 11.19
C LEU A 164 -12.66 -4.94 11.90
N LEU A 165 -11.61 -4.62 11.14
CA LEU A 165 -10.31 -4.22 11.68
C LEU A 165 -10.20 -2.71 11.71
N LEU A 166 -10.47 -2.05 10.58
CA LEU A 166 -10.31 -0.62 10.41
C LEU A 166 -11.43 -0.09 9.51
N GLU A 167 -12.05 1.01 9.91
CA GLU A 167 -12.94 1.81 9.09
C GLU A 167 -12.42 3.24 9.06
N VAL A 168 -12.38 3.80 7.86
CA VAL A 168 -11.85 5.13 7.63
C VAL A 168 -12.86 5.92 6.82
N ASN A 169 -13.22 7.09 7.33
CA ASN A 169 -14.06 8.04 6.63
C ASN A 169 -13.22 8.86 5.65
N GLY A 170 -13.68 9.00 4.41
CA GLY A 170 -13.01 9.79 3.39
C GLY A 170 -13.91 10.05 2.19
N PRO A 171 -13.38 10.75 1.15
CA PRO A 171 -14.06 10.89 -0.13
C PRO A 171 -14.54 9.56 -0.69
N ARG A 172 -15.60 9.58 -1.53
CA ARG A 172 -16.15 8.37 -2.17
C ARG A 172 -15.15 7.56 -3.01
N ASN A 173 -14.05 8.17 -3.42
CA ASN A 173 -12.98 7.51 -4.16
C ASN A 173 -11.84 7.01 -3.27
N TYR A 174 -11.87 7.28 -1.96
CA TYR A 174 -10.92 6.75 -1.00
C TYR A 174 -11.09 5.23 -0.88
N ARG A 175 -9.97 4.50 -0.92
CA ARG A 175 -9.96 3.03 -0.85
C ARG A 175 -8.61 2.49 -0.43
N PHE A 176 -8.62 1.29 0.13
CA PHE A 176 -7.43 0.46 0.24
C PHE A 176 -7.24 -0.33 -1.06
N ASN A 177 -6.15 -0.08 -1.78
CA ASN A 177 -5.86 -0.71 -3.08
C ASN A 177 -5.22 -2.09 -2.91
N THR A 178 -4.26 -2.17 -2.00
CA THR A 178 -3.53 -3.40 -1.69
C THR A 178 -3.49 -3.57 -0.18
N VAL A 179 -3.70 -4.80 0.29
CA VAL A 179 -3.57 -5.16 1.70
C VAL A 179 -2.76 -6.43 1.81
N THR A 180 -1.77 -6.46 2.70
CA THR A 180 -0.86 -7.60 2.86
C THR A 180 -0.58 -7.83 4.34
N TRP A 181 -0.60 -9.09 4.77
CA TRP A 181 -0.15 -9.44 6.12
C TRP A 181 1.35 -9.22 6.29
N SER A 182 1.78 -8.82 7.49
CA SER A 182 3.16 -9.06 7.90
C SER A 182 3.42 -10.57 8.01
N PRO A 183 4.68 -11.02 7.82
CA PRO A 183 5.02 -12.44 7.92
C PRO A 183 4.63 -13.09 9.26
N ASP A 184 4.73 -12.34 10.37
CA ASP A 184 4.34 -12.79 11.71
C ASP A 184 2.83 -12.75 11.98
N GLY A 185 2.06 -12.14 11.07
CA GLY A 185 0.62 -12.01 11.24
C GLY A 185 0.18 -11.09 12.39
N ASN A 186 1.03 -10.19 12.87
CA ASN A 186 0.62 -9.22 13.89
C ASN A 186 0.22 -7.87 13.28
N TRP A 187 0.58 -7.64 12.02
CA TRP A 187 0.41 -6.36 11.35
C TRP A 187 -0.14 -6.53 9.94
N VAL A 188 -0.67 -5.44 9.40
CA VAL A 188 -1.14 -5.32 8.02
C VAL A 188 -0.45 -4.13 7.38
N MET A 189 0.07 -4.34 6.19
CA MET A 189 0.53 -3.28 5.30
C MET A 189 -0.57 -2.96 4.30
N VAL A 190 -0.85 -1.67 4.11
CA VAL A 190 -1.91 -1.19 3.21
C VAL A 190 -1.34 -0.14 2.27
N ILE A 191 -1.68 -0.22 0.98
CA ILE A 191 -1.48 0.88 0.03
C ILE A 191 -2.85 1.49 -0.23
N ASP A 192 -3.05 2.75 0.11
CA ASP A 192 -4.33 3.44 -0.11
C ASP A 192 -4.39 4.18 -1.46
N SER A 193 -5.50 4.87 -1.72
CA SER A 193 -5.71 5.65 -2.95
C SER A 193 -4.94 6.96 -2.99
N GLU A 194 -4.47 7.44 -1.85
CA GLU A 194 -3.65 8.64 -1.71
C GLU A 194 -2.15 8.32 -1.72
N SER A 195 -1.79 7.13 -2.22
CA SER A 195 -0.39 6.74 -2.42
C SER A 195 0.39 6.59 -1.10
N HIS A 196 -0.30 6.40 0.02
CA HIS A 196 0.32 6.10 1.30
C HIS A 196 0.55 4.60 1.47
N LEU A 197 1.72 4.24 1.99
CA LEU A 197 2.01 2.94 2.55
C LEU A 197 1.75 2.99 4.05
N LEU A 198 0.68 2.36 4.52
CA LEU A 198 0.25 2.35 5.91
C LEU A 198 0.65 1.04 6.60
N ILE A 199 0.93 1.13 7.89
CA ILE A 199 1.04 -0.02 8.80
C ILE A 199 -0.10 0.03 9.81
N VAL A 200 -0.79 -1.10 9.98
CA VAL A 200 -1.97 -1.27 10.83
C VAL A 200 -1.78 -2.47 11.74
N HIS A 201 -2.04 -2.34 13.03
CA HIS A 201 -1.94 -3.46 13.96
C HIS A 201 -3.16 -4.40 13.83
N ALA A 202 -2.95 -5.70 13.68
CA ALA A 202 -4.02 -6.64 13.33
C ALA A 202 -4.84 -7.18 14.52
N LEU A 203 -4.21 -7.25 15.69
CA LEU A 203 -4.72 -7.99 16.86
C LEU A 203 -5.16 -7.08 18.01
N GLY A 204 -5.08 -5.76 17.84
CA GLY A 204 -5.40 -4.77 18.87
C GLY A 204 -6.02 -3.51 18.29
N ASP A 205 -5.70 -2.35 18.86
CA ASP A 205 -6.09 -1.06 18.29
C ASP A 205 -5.38 -0.87 16.93
N PRO A 206 -6.10 -0.76 15.80
CA PRO A 206 -5.51 -0.76 14.47
C PRO A 206 -4.50 0.36 14.22
N GLN A 207 -4.69 1.55 14.82
CA GLN A 207 -3.84 2.76 14.69
C GLN A 207 -3.05 2.83 13.37
N PRO A 208 -3.72 3.12 12.24
CA PRO A 208 -3.03 3.24 10.95
C PRO A 208 -2.01 4.37 11.00
N ARG A 209 -0.78 4.09 10.55
CA ARG A 209 0.33 5.06 10.49
C ARG A 209 1.03 4.98 9.14
N ILE A 210 1.45 6.13 8.61
CA ILE A 210 2.18 6.22 7.35
C ILE A 210 3.62 5.77 7.56
N LEU A 211 4.03 4.74 6.83
CA LEU A 211 5.41 4.29 6.74
C LEU A 211 6.18 5.01 5.64
N ALA A 212 5.53 5.21 4.48
CA ALA A 212 6.09 5.90 3.32
C ALA A 212 4.96 6.51 2.47
N ASP A 213 5.30 7.49 1.63
CA ASP A 213 4.40 8.16 0.69
C ASP A 213 4.97 8.14 -0.75
N GLY A 214 4.18 8.65 -1.71
CA GLY A 214 4.62 8.75 -3.11
C GLY A 214 4.65 7.42 -3.88
N LEU A 215 3.99 6.37 -3.39
CA LEU A 215 3.84 5.10 -4.10
C LEU A 215 2.76 5.25 -5.19
N GLN A 216 2.95 4.75 -6.40
CA GLN A 216 1.81 4.67 -7.32
C GLN A 216 0.80 3.62 -6.83
N PRO A 217 -0.53 3.81 -7.01
CA PRO A 217 -1.55 2.86 -6.54
C PRO A 217 -1.43 1.42 -7.05
N TRP A 218 -0.70 1.21 -8.15
CA TRP A 218 -0.45 -0.10 -8.76
C TRP A 218 0.95 -0.65 -8.46
N MET A 219 1.77 0.08 -7.71
CA MET A 219 3.09 -0.38 -7.29
C MET A 219 3.00 -1.37 -6.14
N SER A 220 4.10 -2.08 -5.92
CA SER A 220 4.20 -3.16 -4.93
C SER A 220 5.07 -2.74 -3.75
N ALA A 221 4.72 -3.29 -2.59
CA ALA A 221 5.54 -3.28 -1.38
C ALA A 221 5.63 -4.71 -0.86
N ALA A 222 6.72 -5.05 -0.18
CA ALA A 222 6.97 -6.37 0.37
C ALA A 222 7.61 -6.26 1.75
N TRP A 223 7.17 -7.10 2.68
CA TRP A 223 7.62 -7.07 4.07
C TRP A 223 8.44 -8.32 4.40
N TYR A 224 9.63 -8.11 4.94
CA TYR A 224 10.52 -9.14 5.45
C TYR A 224 10.66 -9.10 6.96
N ILE A 225 10.59 -10.27 7.59
CA ILE A 225 10.99 -10.50 8.98
C ILE A 225 11.95 -11.70 8.98
N PRO A 226 13.19 -11.56 9.49
CA PRO A 226 14.14 -12.68 9.56
C PRO A 226 13.53 -13.91 10.25
N GLY A 227 13.72 -15.08 9.64
CA GLY A 227 13.23 -16.36 10.17
C GLY A 227 11.80 -16.72 9.77
N PHE A 228 11.13 -15.89 8.97
CA PHE A 228 9.86 -16.24 8.33
C PHE A 228 10.07 -16.66 6.87
N ASP A 229 9.15 -17.48 6.36
CA ASP A 229 9.17 -17.91 4.97
C ASP A 229 9.04 -16.73 4.02
N GLY A 230 9.82 -16.77 2.94
CA GLY A 230 9.78 -15.81 1.86
C GLY A 230 9.36 -16.46 0.55
N PHE A 231 9.48 -15.69 -0.54
CA PHE A 231 9.32 -16.20 -1.88
C PHE A 231 10.43 -17.20 -2.20
N GLU A 232 10.04 -18.41 -2.58
CA GLU A 232 10.93 -19.43 -3.12
C GLU A 232 11.13 -19.14 -4.61
N VAL A 233 12.37 -18.84 -5.01
CA VAL A 233 12.67 -18.58 -6.42
C VAL A 233 12.83 -19.92 -7.13
N PRO A 234 12.08 -20.19 -8.22
CA PRO A 234 12.19 -21.44 -8.94
C PRO A 234 13.63 -21.72 -9.40
N GLY A 235 14.14 -22.91 -9.06
CA GLY A 235 15.49 -23.33 -9.46
C GLY A 235 16.61 -22.94 -8.49
N ARG A 236 16.28 -22.37 -7.33
CA ARG A 236 17.17 -22.10 -6.21
C ARG A 236 16.70 -22.87 -4.97
#